data_AF-A0A9E3L2J8-F1
#
_entry.id   AF-A0A9E3L2J8-F1
#
_cell.length_a   1.000
_cell.length_b   1.000
_cell.length_c   1.000
_cell.angle_alpha   90.00
_cell.angle_beta   90.00
_cell.angle_gamma   90.00
#
_symmetry.space_group_name_H-M   'P 1'
#
loop_
_entity.id
_entity.type
_entity.pdbx_description
1 polymer ?
#
loop_
_entity_poly.entity_id
_entity_poly.type
_entity_poly.pdbx_seq_one_letter_code
_entity_poly.pdbx_strand_id
1 'polypeptide(L)'
;MITGASGRTYDLLPIDNAAGFPQSFPFMLSGVRYQFTAYVNVPEAALGPIDELMVLPDARRFLVIRADVVRSDGLSQTVFLRKVVPTQEYRAGALVLTFPTQIVARRNLNGVGNFGSNVIGGVAHS
;
A
#
# COMPACT_ATOMS: atom_id res chain seq x y z
N MET A 1 2.58 11.33 -10.57
CA MET A 1 1.16 11.32 -11.00
C MET A 1 0.89 9.99 -11.70
N ILE A 2 -0.16 9.28 -11.31
CA ILE A 2 -0.56 7.99 -11.91
C ILE A 2 -1.88 8.21 -12.66
N THR A 3 -2.05 7.57 -13.82
CA THR A 3 -3.34 7.48 -14.52
C THR A 3 -3.95 6.12 -14.24
N GLY A 4 -5.12 6.08 -13.61
CA GLY A 4 -5.84 4.84 -13.32
C GLY A 4 -6.62 4.30 -14.52
N ALA A 5 -7.18 3.10 -14.38
CA ALA A 5 -7.93 2.43 -15.44
C ALA A 5 -9.18 3.22 -15.90
N SER A 6 -9.74 4.07 -15.02
CA SER A 6 -10.86 4.96 -15.37
C SER A 6 -10.44 6.23 -16.11
N GLY A 7 -9.14 6.45 -16.34
CA GLY A 7 -8.60 7.72 -16.84
C GLY A 7 -8.44 8.79 -15.74
N ARG A 8 -8.77 8.48 -14.49
CA ARG A 8 -8.59 9.38 -13.34
C ARG A 8 -7.10 9.58 -13.03
N THR A 9 -6.77 10.80 -12.62
CA THR A 9 -5.44 11.18 -12.14
C THR A 9 -5.30 10.97 -10.63
N TYR A 10 -4.17 10.42 -10.21
CA TYR A 10 -3.86 10.13 -8.80
C TYR A 10 -2.56 10.79 -8.35
N ASP A 11 -2.58 11.29 -7.13
CA ASP A 11 -1.40 11.70 -6.38
C ASP A 11 -0.68 10.48 -5.82
N LEU A 12 0.64 10.56 -5.66
CA LEU A 12 1.44 9.46 -5.13
C LEU A 12 1.25 9.36 -3.61
N LEU A 13 0.97 8.14 -3.13
CA LEU A 13 1.12 7.82 -1.72
C LEU A 13 2.61 7.82 -1.36
N PRO A 14 3.00 8.32 -0.17
CA PRO A 14 4.40 8.41 0.25
C PRO A 14 4.91 7.06 0.78
N ILE A 15 4.86 6.03 -0.06
CA ILE A 15 5.40 4.69 0.24
C ILE A 15 6.92 4.75 0.10
N ASP A 16 7.63 4.46 1.18
CA ASP A 16 9.08 4.36 1.19
C ASP A 16 9.49 2.89 0.98
N ASN A 17 10.03 2.60 -0.20
CA ASN A 17 10.44 1.25 -0.57
C ASN A 17 11.66 0.74 0.22
N ALA A 18 12.38 1.62 0.91
CA ALA A 18 13.50 1.28 1.77
C ALA A 18 13.09 1.05 3.23
N ALA A 19 11.95 1.59 3.68
CA ALA A 19 11.51 1.51 5.07
C ALA A 19 11.06 0.11 5.53
N GLY A 20 10.86 -0.81 4.58
CA GLY A 20 10.37 -2.16 4.84
C GLY A 20 8.85 -2.28 4.92
N PHE A 21 8.37 -3.49 5.15
CA PHE A 21 6.96 -3.83 5.32
C PHE A 21 6.79 -4.69 6.58
N PRO A 22 5.88 -4.35 7.52
CA PRO A 22 4.89 -3.28 7.42
C PRO A 22 5.49 -1.87 7.48
N GLN A 23 4.85 -0.92 6.80
CA GLN A 23 5.12 0.50 6.94
C GLN A 23 3.82 1.28 7.15
N SER A 24 3.92 2.35 7.92
CA SER A 24 2.79 3.21 8.28
C SER A 24 3.16 4.67 8.06
N PHE A 25 2.30 5.42 7.38
CA PHE A 25 2.53 6.81 7.06
C PHE A 25 1.23 7.64 7.11
N PRO A 26 1.30 8.90 7.57
CA PRO A 26 0.16 9.80 7.53
C PRO A 26 -0.05 10.33 6.11
N PHE A 27 -1.29 10.66 5.78
CA PHE A 27 -1.63 11.35 4.54
C PHE A 27 -2.78 12.34 4.78
N MET A 28 -2.73 13.51 4.16
CA MET A 28 -3.79 14.52 4.28
C MET A 28 -4.43 14.71 2.91
N LEU A 29 -5.75 14.55 2.82
CA LEU A 29 -6.49 14.87 1.60
C LEU A 29 -7.74 15.67 1.97
N SER A 30 -7.91 16.83 1.34
CA SER A 30 -9.06 17.71 1.55
C SER A 30 -9.34 18.03 3.03
N GLY A 31 -8.28 18.18 3.85
CA GLY A 31 -8.39 18.46 5.29
C GLY A 31 -8.72 17.24 6.17
N VAL A 32 -8.89 16.05 5.59
CA VAL A 32 -9.07 14.79 6.34
C VAL A 32 -7.72 14.10 6.50
N ARG A 33 -7.37 13.78 7.77
CA ARG A 33 -6.15 13.04 8.10
C ARG A 33 -6.41 11.55 8.01
N TYR A 34 -5.58 10.87 7.23
CA TYR A 34 -5.56 9.42 7.11
C TYR A 34 -4.26 8.88 7.70
N GLN A 35 -4.35 7.68 8.28
CA GLN A 35 -3.21 6.84 8.61
C GLN A 35 -3.27 5.62 7.69
N PHE A 36 -2.27 5.48 6.84
CA PHE A 36 -2.12 4.29 6.01
C PHE A 36 -1.18 3.30 6.68
N THR A 37 -1.45 2.02 6.46
CA THR A 37 -0.52 0.93 6.73
C THR A 37 -0.48 0.01 5.51
N ALA A 38 0.72 -0.21 4.98
CA ALA A 38 0.99 -1.16 3.91
C ALA A 38 1.79 -2.33 4.48
N TYR A 39 1.33 -3.56 4.26
CA TYR A 39 2.03 -4.76 4.70
C TYR A 39 1.87 -5.90 3.71
N VAL A 40 2.85 -6.80 3.66
CA VAL A 40 2.77 -8.01 2.84
C VAL A 40 2.20 -9.13 3.70
N ASN A 41 1.11 -9.73 3.25
CA ASN A 41 0.58 -10.95 3.82
C ASN A 41 1.16 -12.15 3.03
N VAL A 42 2.04 -12.90 3.68
CA VAL A 42 2.73 -14.07 3.12
C VAL A 42 2.84 -15.15 4.20
N PRO A 43 2.40 -16.39 3.94
CA PRO A 43 2.67 -17.50 4.84
C PRO A 43 4.16 -17.89 4.76
N GLU A 44 4.72 -18.32 5.88
CA GLU A 44 6.14 -18.68 5.98
C GLU A 44 6.57 -19.73 4.93
N ALA A 45 5.73 -20.75 4.69
CA ALA A 45 5.97 -21.78 3.68
C ALA A 45 5.90 -21.29 2.23
N ALA A 46 5.57 -20.01 1.99
CA ALA A 46 5.59 -19.37 0.67
C ALA A 46 6.73 -18.35 0.52
N LEU A 47 7.63 -18.24 1.50
CA LEU A 47 8.85 -17.44 1.36
C LEU A 47 9.85 -18.19 0.48
N GLY A 48 10.26 -17.57 -0.63
CA GLY A 48 11.38 -18.06 -1.44
C GLY A 48 12.73 -17.65 -0.86
N PRO A 49 13.83 -17.69 -1.64
CA PRO A 49 15.18 -17.31 -1.21
C PRO A 49 15.27 -15.89 -0.66
N ILE A 50 16.28 -15.60 0.18
CA ILE A 50 16.39 -14.30 0.86
C ILE A 50 16.47 -13.12 -0.12
N ASP A 51 17.12 -13.30 -1.28
CA ASP A 51 17.26 -12.27 -2.31
C ASP A 51 16.10 -12.25 -3.33
N GLU A 52 14.98 -12.94 -3.05
CA GLU A 52 13.81 -12.94 -3.92
C GLU A 52 13.15 -11.56 -4.00
N LEU A 53 12.79 -11.14 -5.23
CA LEU A 53 11.86 -10.06 -5.51
C LEU A 53 10.47 -10.64 -5.77
N MET A 54 9.55 -10.45 -4.81
CA MET A 54 8.19 -10.96 -4.91
C MET A 54 7.35 -9.98 -5.72
N VAL A 55 6.82 -10.42 -6.85
CA VAL A 55 5.79 -9.68 -7.61
C VAL A 55 4.43 -10.03 -7.01
N LEU A 56 3.69 -9.01 -6.58
CA LEU A 56 2.42 -9.17 -5.87
C LEU A 56 1.23 -8.65 -6.70
N PRO A 57 0.03 -9.23 -6.52
CA PRO A 57 -0.23 -10.45 -5.78
C PRO A 57 0.25 -11.69 -6.54
N ASP A 58 0.41 -12.79 -5.83
CA ASP A 58 0.36 -14.13 -6.41
C ASP A 58 -0.64 -15.01 -5.65
N ALA A 59 -0.65 -16.32 -5.91
CA ALA A 59 -1.59 -17.26 -5.31
C ALA A 59 -1.58 -17.26 -3.76
N ARG A 60 -0.46 -16.89 -3.12
CA ARG A 60 -0.27 -16.99 -1.66
C ARG A 60 0.19 -15.70 -1.00
N ARG A 61 0.63 -14.70 -1.77
CA ARG A 61 1.30 -13.49 -1.30
C ARG A 61 0.57 -12.26 -1.82
N PHE A 62 0.27 -11.34 -0.93
CA PHE A 62 -0.54 -10.16 -1.27
C PHE A 62 -0.01 -8.92 -0.57
N LEU A 63 -0.06 -7.78 -1.26
CA LEU A 63 -0.01 -6.49 -0.60
C LEU A 63 -1.37 -6.22 0.04
N VAL A 64 -1.37 -5.82 1.30
CA VAL A 64 -2.56 -5.41 2.04
C VAL A 64 -2.41 -3.96 2.44
N ILE A 65 -3.47 -3.20 2.20
CA ILE A 65 -3.54 -1.80 2.56
C ILE A 65 -4.66 -1.63 3.59
N ARG A 66 -4.30 -0.97 4.68
CA ARG A 66 -5.23 -0.43 5.66
C ARG A 66 -5.21 1.09 5.55
N ALA A 67 -6.38 1.71 5.56
CA ALA A 67 -6.51 3.15 5.72
C ALA A 67 -7.49 3.44 6.85
N ASP A 68 -7.03 4.20 7.83
CA ASP A 68 -7.85 4.70 8.92
C ASP A 68 -8.03 6.22 8.78
N VAL A 69 -9.24 6.72 8.99
CA VAL A 69 -9.46 8.15 9.20
C VAL A 69 -9.11 8.47 10.65
N VAL A 70 -8.24 9.46 10.86
CA VAL A 70 -7.85 9.96 12.18
C VAL A 70 -8.70 11.18 12.50
N ARG A 71 -9.52 11.08 13.54
CA ARG A 71 -10.41 12.14 14.01
C ARG A 71 -9.67 13.11 14.92
N SER A 72 -10.25 14.28 15.16
CA SER A 72 -9.68 15.34 16.01
C SER A 72 -9.57 14.96 17.49
N ASP A 73 -10.36 13.98 17.94
CA ASP A 73 -10.30 13.40 19.29
C ASP A 73 -9.17 12.36 19.45
N GLY A 74 -8.38 12.12 18.40
CA GLY A 74 -7.31 11.13 18.37
C GLY A 74 -7.78 9.69 18.10
N LEU A 75 -9.09 9.45 18.00
CA LEU A 75 -9.62 8.14 17.63
C LEU A 75 -9.43 7.90 16.13
N SER A 76 -9.30 6.63 15.77
CA SER A 76 -9.19 6.20 14.38
C SER A 76 -10.31 5.26 13.99
N GLN A 77 -10.78 5.38 12.75
CA GLN A 77 -11.78 4.48 12.17
C GLN A 77 -11.24 3.91 10.86
N THR A 78 -11.19 2.59 10.75
CA THR A 78 -10.83 1.91 9.51
C THR A 78 -11.89 2.15 8.45
N VAL A 79 -11.48 2.77 7.34
CA VAL A 79 -12.32 2.99 6.15
C VAL A 79 -11.93 2.07 4.99
N PHE A 80 -10.78 1.41 5.10
CA PHE A 80 -10.30 0.45 4.12
C PHE A 80 -9.40 -0.61 4.76
N LEU A 81 -9.67 -1.87 4.43
CA LEU A 81 -8.79 -3.01 4.73
C LEU A 81 -9.01 -4.10 3.67
N ARG A 82 -8.11 -4.19 2.70
CA ARG A 82 -8.21 -5.13 1.57
C ARG A 82 -6.83 -5.55 1.10
N LYS A 83 -6.76 -6.79 0.58
CA LYS A 83 -5.73 -7.17 -0.39
C LYS A 83 -5.94 -6.33 -1.65
N VAL A 84 -4.87 -5.78 -2.21
CA VAL A 84 -4.93 -4.97 -3.42
C VAL A 84 -4.27 -5.72 -4.58
N VAL A 85 -4.76 -5.47 -5.79
CA VAL A 85 -4.21 -6.02 -7.03
C VAL A 85 -3.85 -4.88 -7.99
N PRO A 86 -2.86 -5.07 -8.88
CA PRO A 86 -2.45 -4.06 -9.84
C PRO A 86 -3.61 -3.52 -10.67
N THR A 87 -3.57 -2.22 -10.97
CA THR A 87 -4.49 -1.50 -11.86
C THR A 87 -5.96 -1.41 -11.42
N GLN A 88 -6.38 -2.17 -10.41
CA GLN A 88 -7.72 -2.02 -9.85
C GLN A 88 -7.84 -0.73 -9.03
N GLU A 89 -8.98 -0.06 -9.16
CA GLU A 89 -9.35 1.10 -8.36
C GLU A 89 -10.23 0.67 -7.19
N TYR A 90 -9.92 1.17 -6.00
CA TYR A 90 -10.59 0.82 -4.76
C TYR A 90 -11.20 2.06 -4.11
N ARG A 91 -12.48 1.99 -3.77
CA ARG A 91 -13.12 3.01 -2.91
C ARG A 91 -12.77 2.75 -1.45
N ALA A 92 -12.34 3.81 -0.76
CA ALA A 92 -11.89 3.79 0.64
C ALA A 92 -12.46 5.03 1.36
N GLY A 93 -13.74 4.97 1.74
CA GLY A 93 -14.48 6.16 2.16
C GLY A 93 -14.56 7.19 1.04
N ALA A 94 -14.09 8.41 1.29
CA ALA A 94 -13.98 9.49 0.30
C ALA A 94 -12.74 9.40 -0.61
N LEU A 95 -11.95 8.34 -0.49
CA LEU A 95 -10.75 8.12 -1.31
C LEU A 95 -11.04 7.12 -2.44
N VAL A 96 -10.31 7.27 -3.53
CA VAL A 96 -10.07 6.19 -4.50
C VAL A 96 -8.58 5.90 -4.56
N LEU A 97 -8.23 4.62 -4.45
CA LEU A 97 -6.86 4.13 -4.38
C LEU A 97 -6.54 3.23 -5.57
N THR A 98 -5.29 3.24 -6.02
CA THR A 98 -4.78 2.28 -7.01
C THR A 98 -3.33 1.91 -6.69
N PHE A 99 -2.89 0.71 -7.08
CA PHE A 99 -1.56 0.19 -6.76
C PHE A 99 -0.92 -0.49 -7.98
N PRO A 100 -0.49 0.28 -9.00
CA PRO A 100 -0.05 -0.27 -10.29
C PRO A 100 1.23 -1.11 -10.21
N THR A 101 2.09 -0.88 -9.22
CA THR A 101 3.35 -1.63 -9.04
C THR A 101 3.44 -2.13 -7.61
N GLN A 102 3.71 -3.43 -7.47
CA GLN A 102 3.75 -4.11 -6.17
C GLN A 102 4.87 -5.16 -6.20
N ILE A 103 6.12 -4.71 -6.15
CA ILE A 103 7.30 -5.58 -6.06
C ILE A 103 7.89 -5.41 -4.67
N VAL A 104 8.08 -6.50 -3.92
CA VAL A 104 8.67 -6.44 -2.58
C VAL A 104 9.80 -7.46 -2.47
N ALA A 105 10.99 -6.98 -2.12
CA ALA A 105 12.12 -7.85 -1.81
C ALA A 105 11.84 -8.59 -0.50
N ARG A 106 12.17 -9.89 -0.42
CA ARG A 106 12.00 -10.67 0.83
C ARG A 106 12.77 -10.03 2.00
N ARG A 107 13.93 -9.43 1.73
CA ARG A 107 14.72 -8.67 2.74
C ARG A 107 14.02 -7.44 3.30
N ASN A 108 13.03 -6.90 2.60
CA ASN A 108 12.22 -5.78 3.10
C ASN A 108 11.02 -6.24 3.95
N LEU A 109 10.79 -7.55 4.11
CA LEU A 109 9.85 -8.04 5.12
C LEU A 109 10.48 -7.85 6.51
N ASN A 110 9.90 -6.95 7.31
CA ASN A 110 10.40 -6.53 8.62
C ASN A 110 11.85 -6.00 8.60
N GLY A 111 12.34 -5.53 7.45
CA GLY A 111 13.72 -5.08 7.26
C GLY A 111 13.82 -3.77 6.49
N VAL A 112 14.73 -2.90 6.92
CA VAL A 112 15.03 -1.61 6.28
C VAL A 112 16.22 -1.78 5.31
N GLY A 113 16.13 -1.19 4.13
CA GLY A 113 17.21 -1.12 3.15
C GLY A 113 16.75 -1.13 1.69
N ASN A 114 17.66 -0.75 0.79
CA ASN A 114 17.42 -0.73 -0.65
C ASN A 114 17.70 -2.10 -1.27
N PHE A 115 16.74 -3.01 -1.23
CA PHE A 115 16.87 -4.37 -1.78
C PHE A 115 16.10 -4.61 -3.09
N GLY A 116 15.59 -3.54 -3.71
CA GLY A 116 14.86 -3.62 -4.99
C GLY A 116 13.34 -3.68 -4.86
N SER A 117 12.78 -3.47 -3.66
CA SER A 117 11.34 -3.24 -3.51
C SER A 117 10.90 -2.02 -4.33
N ASN A 118 9.74 -2.11 -4.95
CA ASN A 118 9.09 -1.05 -5.69
C ASN A 118 7.57 -1.21 -5.59
N VAL A 119 6.98 -0.51 -4.63
CA VAL A 119 5.53 -0.40 -4.45
C VAL A 119 5.13 1.03 -4.77
N ILE A 120 4.19 1.17 -5.69
CA ILE A 120 3.64 2.46 -6.11
C ILE A 120 2.15 2.45 -5.79
N GLY A 121 1.73 3.41 -4.96
CA GLY A 121 0.34 3.64 -4.61
C GLY A 121 -0.12 5.03 -5.07
N GLY A 122 -1.35 5.09 -5.57
CA GLY A 122 -2.03 6.32 -5.96
C GLY A 122 -3.24 6.57 -5.09
N VAL A 123 -3.53 7.84 -4.82
CA VAL A 123 -4.72 8.31 -4.12
C VAL A 123 -5.35 9.48 -4.86
N ALA A 124 -6.68 9.47 -4.93
CA ALA A 124 -7.49 10.54 -5.48
C ALA A 124 -8.74 10.71 -4.59
N HIS A 125 -9.40 11.86 -4.73
CA HIS A 125 -10.73 12.03 -4.15
C HIS A 125 -11.75 11.19 -4.94
N SER A 126 -12.73 10.61 -4.24
CA SER A 126 -13.81 9.82 -4.86
C SER A 126 -14.65 10.63 -5.83
#